data_AF-A0AAV2DFD9-F1
#
_entry.id   AF-A0AAV2DFD9-F1
#
_cell.length_a   1.000
_cell.length_b   1.000
_cell.length_c   1.000
_cell.angle_alpha   90.00
_cell.angle_beta   90.00
_cell.angle_gamma   90.00
#
_symmetry.space_group_name_H-M   'P 1'
#
loop_
_entity.id
_entity.type
_entity.pdbx_description
1 polymer ?
#
loop_
_entity_poly.entity_id
_entity_poly.type
_entity_poly.pdbx_seq_one_letter_code
_entity_poly.pdbx_strand_id
1 'polypeptide(L)'
;MALQVVEFIFSTTTKDDHDFIVETPKGKLSRCQILSLKRKSWVHNQVILVYGHFLNDQEERKEVVKGIVFPWTYVQHVVANAIKKQPMDKARVSVHISMHKSNPLLKRENLERCDYIFFPMYRDDHYRVYVADMKNRKTFLLDSQKPNARVANEDHGLVGKVIFEYVTEFLKEQGVNCTLDEWEFNIANVPQQFGNDDFDVFACLYMELWVGHLPVEYKNSWHKQ
;
A
#
# COMPACT_ATOMS: atom_id res chain seq x y z
N MET A 1 -14.27 10.43 7.90
CA MET A 1 -13.06 10.56 7.07
C MET A 1 -12.80 9.33 6.21
N ALA A 2 -13.21 8.13 6.64
CA ALA A 2 -13.62 7.04 5.74
C ALA A 2 -14.83 7.40 4.81
N LEU A 3 -15.16 8.70 4.70
CA LEU A 3 -16.39 9.20 4.09
C LEU A 3 -16.32 9.12 2.57
N GLN A 4 -15.19 9.43 1.91
CA GLN A 4 -15.12 9.38 0.44
C GLN A 4 -15.15 7.95 -0.10
N VAL A 5 -14.54 7.00 0.62
CA VAL A 5 -14.60 5.56 0.31
C VAL A 5 -16.02 5.03 0.49
N VAL A 6 -16.66 5.36 1.61
CA VAL A 6 -18.05 5.02 1.90
C VAL A 6 -18.96 5.68 0.86
N GLU A 7 -18.87 6.98 0.61
CA GLU A 7 -19.71 7.69 -0.36
C GLU A 7 -19.54 7.15 -1.78
N PHE A 8 -18.32 6.86 -2.23
CA PHE A 8 -18.08 6.22 -3.54
C PHE A 8 -18.64 4.80 -3.59
N ILE A 9 -18.34 3.94 -2.61
CA ILE A 9 -18.81 2.55 -2.56
C ILE A 9 -20.34 2.49 -2.43
N PHE A 10 -20.97 3.35 -1.62
CA PHE A 10 -22.42 3.41 -1.46
C PHE A 10 -23.13 4.07 -2.66
N SER A 11 -22.51 5.04 -3.34
CA SER A 11 -23.08 5.66 -4.55
C SER A 11 -23.06 4.74 -5.78
N THR A 12 -22.22 3.70 -5.77
CA THR A 12 -22.05 2.73 -6.88
C THR A 12 -22.79 1.41 -6.65
N THR A 13 -23.48 1.26 -5.51
CA THR A 13 -24.27 0.07 -5.21
C THR A 13 -25.60 0.03 -5.99
N THR A 14 -25.74 -0.92 -6.91
CA THR A 14 -27.05 -1.29 -7.48
C THR A 14 -27.76 -2.28 -6.55
N LYS A 15 -29.08 -2.16 -6.44
CA LYS A 15 -29.94 -2.93 -5.51
C LYS A 15 -30.08 -4.43 -5.81
N ASP A 16 -29.35 -4.97 -6.78
CA ASP A 16 -29.52 -6.38 -7.18
C ASP A 16 -28.59 -7.33 -6.41
N ASP A 17 -29.19 -8.43 -5.96
CA ASP A 17 -28.67 -9.46 -5.05
C ASP A 17 -27.56 -10.36 -5.64
N HIS A 18 -26.69 -9.84 -6.50
CA HIS A 18 -25.50 -10.57 -6.96
C HIS A 18 -24.26 -10.26 -6.10
N ASP A 19 -23.42 -11.27 -5.90
CA ASP A 19 -22.35 -11.36 -4.87
C ASP A 19 -21.27 -10.26 -4.89
N PHE A 20 -21.19 -9.47 -5.97
CA PHE A 20 -20.26 -8.34 -6.13
C PHE A 20 -21.03 -7.02 -6.20
N ILE A 21 -20.67 -6.10 -5.31
CA ILE A 21 -21.39 -4.84 -5.12
C ILE A 21 -20.63 -3.65 -5.75
N VAL A 22 -19.31 -3.77 -5.92
CA VAL A 22 -18.50 -2.76 -6.61
C VAL A 22 -17.56 -3.45 -7.60
N GLU A 23 -17.67 -3.09 -8.87
CA GLU A 23 -16.73 -3.49 -9.92
C GLU A 23 -16.05 -2.24 -10.48
N THR A 24 -14.72 -2.22 -10.38
CA THR A 24 -13.87 -1.21 -11.02
C THR A 24 -13.00 -1.92 -12.07
N PRO A 25 -12.49 -1.20 -13.08
CA PRO A 25 -11.53 -1.76 -14.04
C PRO A 25 -10.27 -2.36 -13.38
N LYS A 26 -10.01 -2.03 -12.10
CA LYS A 26 -8.82 -2.41 -11.36
C LYS A 26 -9.12 -3.35 -10.18
N GLY A 27 -10.36 -3.81 -10.00
CA GLY A 27 -10.71 -4.78 -8.97
C GLY A 27 -12.20 -4.87 -8.65
N LYS A 28 -12.59 -5.98 -8.03
CA LYS A 28 -13.97 -6.28 -7.61
C LYS A 28 -14.05 -6.39 -6.09
N LEU A 29 -15.13 -5.86 -5.52
CA LEU A 29 -15.46 -6.04 -4.10
C LEU A 29 -16.78 -6.79 -3.96
N SER A 30 -16.74 -7.88 -3.20
CA SER A 30 -17.94 -8.60 -2.79
C SER A 30 -18.66 -7.86 -1.66
N ARG A 31 -19.92 -8.24 -1.43
CA ARG A 31 -20.70 -7.70 -0.31
C ARG A 31 -20.00 -7.86 1.04
N CYS A 32 -19.44 -9.04 1.31
CA CYS A 32 -18.75 -9.30 2.58
C CYS A 32 -17.51 -8.42 2.75
N GLN A 33 -16.79 -8.13 1.65
CA GLN A 33 -15.64 -7.24 1.67
C GLN A 33 -16.06 -5.80 1.97
N ILE A 34 -17.18 -5.31 1.42
CA ILE A 34 -17.67 -3.96 1.75
C ILE A 34 -18.16 -3.87 3.20
N LEU A 35 -18.80 -4.94 3.71
CA LEU A 35 -19.25 -4.98 5.09
C LEU A 35 -18.11 -4.87 6.11
N SER A 36 -16.87 -5.14 5.70
CA SER A 36 -15.67 -4.92 6.51
C SER A 36 -15.41 -3.45 6.86
N LEU A 37 -16.01 -2.50 6.11
CA LEU A 37 -15.95 -1.06 6.40
C LEU A 37 -16.89 -0.62 7.52
N LYS A 38 -17.70 -1.54 8.08
CA LYS A 38 -18.55 -1.22 9.22
C LYS A 38 -17.71 -0.90 10.45
N ARG A 39 -18.23 -0.01 11.30
CA ARG A 39 -17.57 0.42 12.54
C ARG A 39 -17.12 -0.80 13.38
N LYS A 40 -15.89 -0.76 13.90
CA LYS A 40 -15.26 -1.83 14.72
C LYS A 40 -15.11 -3.17 13.98
N SER A 41 -15.03 -3.15 12.66
CA SER A 41 -14.71 -4.32 11.86
C SER A 41 -13.34 -4.10 11.21
N TRP A 42 -12.59 -5.19 11.02
CA TRP A 42 -11.34 -5.13 10.27
C TRP A 42 -11.64 -5.11 8.78
N VAL A 43 -11.19 -4.05 8.13
CA VAL A 43 -11.19 -3.82 6.69
C VAL A 43 -10.45 -4.94 5.98
N HIS A 44 -11.14 -5.54 5.03
CA HIS A 44 -10.62 -6.64 4.24
C HIS A 44 -9.49 -6.17 3.30
N ASN A 45 -8.43 -6.97 3.15
CA ASN A 45 -7.23 -6.62 2.36
C ASN A 45 -7.55 -6.15 0.93
N GLN A 46 -8.55 -6.78 0.31
CA GLN A 46 -9.03 -6.41 -1.02
C GLN A 46 -9.59 -4.98 -1.08
N VAL A 47 -10.21 -4.48 -0.01
CA VAL A 47 -10.72 -3.11 0.07
C VAL A 47 -9.55 -2.13 0.06
N ILE A 48 -8.48 -2.39 0.80
CA ILE A 48 -7.26 -1.56 0.82
C ILE A 48 -6.63 -1.50 -0.58
N LEU A 49 -6.55 -2.64 -1.27
CA LEU A 49 -6.02 -2.70 -2.63
C LEU A 49 -6.88 -1.92 -3.63
N VAL A 50 -8.19 -2.14 -3.63
CA VAL A 50 -9.14 -1.43 -4.51
C VAL A 50 -9.12 0.07 -4.21
N TYR A 51 -9.00 0.47 -2.94
CA TYR A 51 -8.85 1.86 -2.55
C TYR A 51 -7.56 2.48 -3.13
N GLY A 52 -6.43 1.79 -3.00
CA GLY A 52 -5.18 2.20 -3.61
C GLY A 52 -5.29 2.42 -5.12
N HIS A 53 -5.98 1.52 -5.82
CA HIS A 53 -6.24 1.66 -7.25
C HIS A 53 -7.19 2.82 -7.58
N PHE A 54 -8.16 3.11 -6.71
CA PHE A 54 -9.01 4.28 -6.86
C PHE A 54 -8.22 5.59 -6.74
N LEU A 55 -7.30 5.70 -5.76
CA LEU A 55 -6.42 6.87 -5.64
C LEU A 55 -5.60 7.10 -6.92
N ASN A 56 -5.17 6.01 -7.56
CA ASN A 56 -4.44 6.08 -8.81
C ASN A 56 -5.31 6.52 -9.99
N ASP A 57 -6.56 6.04 -10.10
CA ASP A 57 -7.49 6.46 -11.17
C ASP A 57 -7.78 7.97 -11.13
N GLN A 58 -7.92 8.52 -9.91
CA GLN A 58 -8.12 9.97 -9.73
C GLN A 58 -6.92 10.79 -10.24
N GLU A 59 -5.71 10.22 -10.20
CA GLU A 59 -4.50 10.87 -10.67
C GLU A 59 -4.26 10.61 -12.17
N GLU A 60 -4.56 9.42 -12.71
CA GLU A 60 -4.50 9.12 -14.15
C GLU A 60 -5.35 10.10 -14.96
N ARG A 61 -6.53 10.48 -14.44
CA ARG A 61 -7.39 11.52 -15.05
C ARG A 61 -6.75 12.91 -15.10
N LYS A 62 -5.75 13.17 -14.26
CA LYS A 62 -4.95 14.40 -14.23
C LYS A 62 -3.60 14.22 -14.93
N GLU A 63 -3.38 13.09 -15.61
CA GLU A 63 -2.11 12.71 -16.23
C GLU A 63 -0.93 12.71 -15.24
N VAL A 64 -1.17 12.38 -13.98
CA VAL A 64 -0.12 12.19 -12.98
C VAL A 64 -0.29 10.80 -12.38
N VAL A 65 0.79 10.07 -12.11
CA VAL A 65 0.73 8.87 -11.28
C VAL A 65 1.55 9.19 -10.06
N LYS A 66 0.92 9.46 -8.91
CA LYS A 66 1.69 9.76 -7.68
C LYS A 66 2.00 8.51 -6.87
N GLY A 67 1.10 7.55 -6.89
CA GLY A 67 1.18 6.32 -6.10
C GLY A 67 0.95 5.10 -6.95
N ILE A 68 1.59 3.98 -6.60
CA ILE A 68 1.22 2.64 -7.07
C ILE A 68 1.07 1.75 -5.85
N VAL A 69 -0.08 1.10 -5.70
CA VAL A 69 -0.31 0.17 -4.59
C VAL A 69 -0.12 -1.26 -5.08
N PHE A 70 0.82 -1.96 -4.47
CA PHE A 70 1.05 -3.38 -4.73
C PHE A 70 0.07 -4.25 -3.93
N PRO A 71 -0.43 -5.35 -4.51
CA PRO A 71 -1.23 -6.33 -3.78
C PRO A 71 -0.51 -6.88 -2.54
N TRP A 72 -1.24 -6.97 -1.43
CA TRP A 72 -0.75 -7.46 -0.13
C TRP A 72 -0.16 -8.88 -0.19
N THR A 73 -0.69 -9.73 -1.07
CA THR A 73 -0.23 -11.12 -1.26
C THR A 73 1.24 -11.18 -1.65
N TYR A 74 1.71 -10.23 -2.46
CA TYR A 74 3.11 -10.15 -2.85
C TYR A 74 4.02 -9.81 -1.69
N VAL A 75 3.60 -8.80 -0.92
CA VAL A 75 4.36 -8.32 0.24
C VAL A 75 4.51 -9.44 1.24
N GLN A 76 3.43 -10.18 1.53
CA GLN A 76 3.49 -11.27 2.49
C GLN A 76 4.45 -12.39 2.07
N HIS A 77 4.49 -12.79 0.81
CA HIS A 77 5.42 -13.84 0.36
C HIS A 77 6.89 -13.38 0.43
N VAL A 78 7.17 -12.16 -0.03
CA VAL A 78 8.52 -11.57 -0.01
C VAL A 78 9.00 -11.42 1.45
N VAL A 79 8.13 -10.93 2.33
CA VAL A 79 8.42 -10.71 3.74
C VAL A 79 8.54 -12.02 4.52
N ALA A 80 7.71 -13.03 4.25
CA ALA A 80 7.80 -14.34 4.90
C ALA A 80 9.17 -15.01 4.66
N ASN A 81 9.75 -14.82 3.47
CA ASN A 81 11.08 -15.34 3.15
C ASN A 81 12.19 -14.51 3.81
N ALA A 82 12.03 -13.18 3.86
CA ALA A 82 12.95 -12.26 4.53
C ALA A 82 13.12 -12.60 6.02
N ILE A 83 12.01 -12.80 6.73
CA ILE A 83 12.00 -13.16 8.17
C ILE A 83 12.73 -14.48 8.40
N LYS A 84 12.57 -15.44 7.48
CA LYS A 84 13.27 -16.74 7.51
C LYS A 84 14.76 -16.63 7.14
N LYS A 85 15.27 -15.41 6.89
CA LYS A 85 16.63 -15.12 6.41
C LYS A 85 16.99 -15.89 5.14
N GLN A 86 15.99 -16.18 4.31
CA GLN A 86 16.21 -16.83 3.03
C GLN A 86 16.60 -15.79 2.00
N PRO A 87 17.55 -16.11 1.09
CA PRO A 87 17.86 -15.23 -0.02
C PRO A 87 16.61 -14.99 -0.87
N MET A 88 16.49 -13.79 -1.45
CA MET A 88 15.39 -13.47 -2.35
C MET A 88 15.43 -14.41 -3.56
N ASP A 89 14.35 -15.19 -3.72
CA ASP A 89 14.16 -16.08 -4.87
C ASP A 89 13.78 -15.25 -6.10
N LYS A 90 14.80 -14.80 -6.85
CA LYS A 90 14.62 -14.00 -8.07
C LYS A 90 13.73 -14.69 -9.11
N ALA A 91 13.74 -16.02 -9.20
CA ALA A 91 12.88 -16.75 -10.13
C ALA A 91 11.39 -16.57 -9.76
N ARG A 92 11.07 -16.56 -8.47
CA ARG A 92 9.70 -16.24 -8.01
C ARG A 92 9.32 -14.79 -8.26
N VAL A 93 10.27 -13.86 -8.17
CA VAL A 93 10.02 -12.45 -8.55
C VAL A 93 9.59 -12.38 -10.01
N SER A 94 10.30 -13.04 -10.92
CA SER A 94 9.93 -13.09 -12.35
C SER A 94 8.57 -13.78 -12.59
N VAL A 95 8.23 -14.84 -11.84
CA VAL A 95 6.90 -15.47 -11.91
C VAL A 95 5.81 -14.50 -11.46
N HIS A 96 5.99 -13.82 -10.32
CA HIS A 96 5.06 -12.82 -9.81
C HIS A 96 4.87 -11.64 -10.76
N ILE A 97 5.93 -11.20 -11.44
CA ILE A 97 5.87 -10.19 -12.51
C ILE A 97 5.04 -10.71 -13.67
N SER A 98 5.28 -11.95 -14.11
CA SER A 98 4.57 -12.52 -15.27
C SER A 98 3.06 -12.61 -15.04
N MET A 99 2.62 -12.94 -13.82
CA MET A 99 1.21 -12.99 -13.45
C MET A 99 0.49 -11.64 -13.56
N HIS A 100 1.23 -10.52 -13.55
CA HIS A 100 0.65 -9.18 -13.55
C HIS A 100 1.13 -8.31 -14.70
N LYS A 101 1.70 -8.91 -15.75
CA LYS A 101 2.02 -8.23 -17.02
C LYS A 101 0.81 -7.55 -17.65
N SER A 102 -0.40 -8.04 -17.38
CA SER A 102 -1.66 -7.45 -17.86
C SER A 102 -2.14 -6.27 -17.02
N ASN A 103 -1.56 -6.00 -15.84
CA ASN A 103 -1.97 -4.88 -15.01
C ASN A 103 -1.44 -3.57 -15.62
N PRO A 104 -2.32 -2.65 -16.09
CA PRO A 104 -1.88 -1.42 -16.73
C PRO A 104 -1.07 -0.51 -15.79
N LEU A 105 -1.33 -0.57 -14.47
CA LEU A 105 -0.63 0.24 -13.47
C LEU A 105 0.84 -0.17 -13.32
N LEU A 106 1.17 -1.41 -13.68
CA LEU A 106 2.50 -1.98 -13.54
C LEU A 106 3.31 -1.92 -14.83
N LYS A 107 2.83 -1.15 -15.82
CA LYS A 107 3.59 -0.86 -17.03
C LYS A 107 4.74 0.09 -16.71
N ARG A 108 5.84 -0.07 -17.46
CA ARG A 108 7.04 0.78 -17.40
C ARG A 108 6.72 2.28 -17.32
N GLU A 109 5.87 2.78 -18.22
CA GLU A 109 5.51 4.20 -18.31
C GLU A 109 4.91 4.78 -17.02
N ASN A 110 4.14 3.98 -16.28
CA ASN A 110 3.54 4.39 -15.01
C ASN A 110 4.53 4.28 -13.86
N LEU A 111 5.38 3.25 -13.87
CA LEU A 111 6.45 3.05 -12.89
C LEU A 111 7.51 4.16 -12.96
N GLU A 112 7.86 4.64 -14.15
CA GLU A 112 8.82 5.75 -14.34
C GLU A 112 8.27 7.10 -13.86
N ARG A 113 6.95 7.25 -13.83
CA ARG A 113 6.27 8.50 -13.45
C ARG A 113 5.79 8.53 -12.01
N CYS A 114 5.82 7.39 -11.32
CA CYS A 114 5.33 7.29 -9.95
C CYS A 114 6.28 7.92 -8.93
N ASP A 115 5.74 8.71 -8.00
CA ASP A 115 6.50 9.25 -6.86
C ASP A 115 6.69 8.17 -5.77
N TYR A 116 5.64 7.36 -5.56
CA TYR A 116 5.57 6.40 -4.46
C TYR A 116 5.08 5.03 -4.91
N ILE A 117 5.67 3.97 -4.33
CA ILE A 117 5.12 2.62 -4.41
C ILE A 117 4.79 2.14 -3.00
N PHE A 118 3.52 1.81 -2.76
CA PHE A 118 2.96 1.41 -1.48
C PHE A 118 2.82 -0.11 -1.38
N PHE A 119 3.21 -0.65 -0.24
CA PHE A 119 3.18 -2.06 0.11
C PHE A 119 2.38 -2.24 1.41
N PRO A 120 1.05 -2.25 1.35
CA PRO A 120 0.23 -2.56 2.51
C PRO A 120 0.47 -4.01 2.94
N MET A 121 0.70 -4.20 4.24
CA MET A 121 1.06 -5.48 4.84
C MET A 121 0.27 -5.69 6.12
N TYR A 122 -0.41 -6.83 6.20
CA TYR A 122 -0.99 -7.33 7.44
C TYR A 122 -0.04 -8.36 8.06
N ARG A 123 0.45 -8.08 9.28
CA ARG A 123 1.31 -8.98 10.06
C ARG A 123 1.16 -8.67 11.56
N ASP A 124 1.18 -9.73 12.36
CA ASP A 124 1.11 -9.65 13.84
C ASP A 124 -0.14 -8.88 14.30
N ASP A 125 -1.28 -9.22 13.68
CA ASP A 125 -2.59 -8.61 13.88
C ASP A 125 -2.64 -7.09 13.73
N HIS A 126 -1.81 -6.57 12.82
CA HIS A 126 -1.69 -5.14 12.58
C HIS A 126 -1.37 -4.82 11.12
N TYR A 127 -1.98 -3.75 10.60
CA TYR A 127 -1.63 -3.23 9.28
C TYR A 127 -0.50 -2.22 9.35
N ARG A 128 0.43 -2.37 8.42
CA ARG A 128 1.52 -1.44 8.17
C ARG A 128 1.60 -1.16 6.69
N VAL A 129 2.13 0.00 6.31
CA VAL A 129 2.40 0.32 4.91
C VAL A 129 3.87 0.62 4.76
N TYR A 130 4.58 -0.17 3.96
CA TYR A 130 5.91 0.22 3.52
C TYR A 130 5.77 1.07 2.26
N VAL A 131 6.62 2.09 2.13
CA VAL A 131 6.63 2.95 0.96
C VAL A 131 8.02 3.05 0.40
N ALA A 132 8.16 2.77 -0.89
CA ALA A 132 9.33 3.15 -1.66
C ALA A 132 9.10 4.56 -2.21
N ASP A 133 9.89 5.52 -1.75
CA ASP A 133 9.97 6.86 -2.33
C ASP A 133 10.92 6.80 -3.53
N MET A 134 10.34 6.87 -4.73
CA MET A 134 11.05 6.68 -6.00
C MET A 134 11.96 7.86 -6.31
N LYS A 135 11.59 9.07 -5.86
CA LYS A 135 12.34 10.30 -6.09
C LYS A 135 13.55 10.40 -5.18
N ASN A 136 13.35 10.17 -3.88
CA ASN A 136 14.40 10.30 -2.87
C ASN A 136 15.16 9.00 -2.63
N ARG A 137 14.73 7.89 -3.23
CA ARG A 137 15.34 6.56 -3.09
C ARG A 137 15.46 6.13 -1.63
N LYS A 138 14.34 6.19 -0.90
CA LYS A 138 14.26 5.78 0.51
C LYS A 138 13.09 4.83 0.74
N THR A 139 13.17 4.04 1.81
CA THR A 139 11.95 3.45 2.38
C THR A 139 11.45 4.19 3.57
N PHE A 140 10.14 4.09 3.71
CA PHE A 140 9.47 4.45 4.93
C PHE A 140 8.56 3.33 5.39
N LEU A 141 8.52 3.12 6.69
CA LEU A 141 7.45 2.38 7.36
C LEU A 141 6.43 3.38 7.90
N LEU A 142 5.17 3.21 7.50
CA LEU A 142 4.02 3.92 8.05
C LEU A 142 3.30 2.95 8.99
N ASP A 143 3.35 3.25 10.28
CA ASP A 143 2.81 2.42 11.36
C ASP A 143 1.97 3.30 12.30
N SER A 144 0.68 2.96 12.46
CA SER A 144 -0.24 3.64 13.37
C SER A 144 -0.10 3.21 14.82
N GLN A 145 0.59 2.10 15.10
CA GLN A 145 1.01 1.73 16.44
C GLN A 145 2.43 2.22 16.66
N LYS A 146 2.70 2.78 17.86
CA LYS A 146 4.08 3.12 18.23
C LYS A 146 4.89 1.83 18.28
N PRO A 147 5.94 1.67 17.46
CA PRO A 147 6.78 0.50 17.55
C PRO A 147 7.48 0.47 18.91
N ASN A 148 7.52 -0.72 19.55
CA ASN A 148 8.46 -0.95 20.64
C ASN A 148 9.88 -0.86 20.08
N ALA A 149 10.57 0.23 20.38
CA ALA A 149 11.66 0.83 19.60
C ALA A 149 12.89 -0.04 19.30
N ARG A 150 13.05 -1.22 19.91
CA ARG A 150 14.29 -2.02 19.78
C ARG A 150 14.15 -3.28 18.93
N VAL A 151 13.07 -4.04 19.10
CA VAL A 151 12.81 -5.28 18.32
C VAL A 151 12.14 -4.95 16.99
N ALA A 152 11.34 -3.88 16.95
CA ALA A 152 10.68 -3.42 15.74
C ALA A 152 11.69 -2.94 14.67
N ASN A 153 12.78 -2.25 15.06
CA ASN A 153 13.67 -1.62 14.09
C ASN A 153 14.48 -2.61 13.24
N GLU A 154 14.95 -3.72 13.79
CA GLU A 154 15.77 -4.68 13.04
C GLU A 154 14.93 -5.50 12.05
N ASP A 155 13.79 -6.03 12.52
CA ASP A 155 12.86 -6.78 11.68
C ASP A 155 12.22 -5.90 10.59
N HIS A 156 11.79 -4.68 10.94
CA HIS A 156 11.21 -3.76 9.96
C HIS A 156 12.26 -3.21 8.99
N GLY A 157 13.49 -2.99 9.44
CA GLY A 157 14.60 -2.61 8.57
C GLY A 157 14.92 -3.72 7.56
N LEU A 158 14.96 -4.97 8.01
CA LEU A 158 15.13 -6.13 7.12
C LEU A 158 13.97 -6.24 6.12
N VAL A 159 12.74 -6.11 6.58
CA VAL A 159 11.55 -6.15 5.71
C VAL A 159 11.58 -5.02 4.68
N GLY A 160 11.84 -3.79 5.12
CA GLY A 160 11.99 -2.63 4.23
C GLY A 160 13.04 -2.90 3.16
N LYS A 161 14.22 -3.39 3.55
CA LYS A 161 15.30 -3.73 2.62
C LYS A 161 14.87 -4.75 1.57
N VAL A 162 14.24 -5.85 1.98
CA VAL A 162 13.82 -6.89 1.02
C VAL A 162 12.71 -6.38 0.10
N ILE A 163 11.80 -5.55 0.60
CA ILE A 163 10.80 -4.87 -0.25
C ILE A 163 11.50 -4.04 -1.33
N PHE A 164 12.59 -3.35 -1.02
CA PHE A 164 13.33 -2.61 -2.05
C PHE A 164 14.04 -3.46 -3.06
N GLU A 165 14.70 -4.52 -2.60
CA GLU A 165 15.40 -5.44 -3.49
C GLU A 165 14.39 -6.02 -4.48
N TYR A 166 13.21 -6.38 -3.98
CA TYR A 166 12.09 -6.79 -4.80
C TYR A 166 11.67 -5.71 -5.80
N VAL A 167 11.41 -4.48 -5.34
CA VAL A 167 11.02 -3.35 -6.22
C VAL A 167 12.06 -3.09 -7.28
N THR A 168 13.33 -3.10 -6.91
CA THR A 168 14.41 -2.80 -7.83
C THR A 168 14.53 -3.87 -8.90
N GLU A 169 14.46 -5.15 -8.53
CA GLU A 169 14.44 -6.24 -9.51
C GLU A 169 13.17 -6.20 -10.38
N PHE A 170 12.02 -5.86 -9.78
CA PHE A 170 10.75 -5.66 -10.49
C PHE A 170 10.87 -4.55 -11.55
N LEU A 171 11.44 -3.40 -11.17
CA LEU A 171 11.64 -2.26 -12.06
C LEU A 171 12.61 -2.61 -13.19
N LYS A 172 13.73 -3.30 -12.89
CA LYS A 172 14.69 -3.77 -13.90
C LYS A 172 14.04 -4.69 -14.94
N GLU A 173 13.23 -5.65 -14.49
CA GLU A 173 12.49 -6.57 -15.37
C GLU A 173 11.46 -5.83 -16.25
N GLN A 174 10.92 -4.71 -15.78
CA GLN A 174 10.08 -3.80 -16.58
C GLN A 174 10.89 -2.82 -17.47
N GLY A 175 12.22 -2.91 -17.46
CA GLY A 175 13.11 -2.04 -18.22
C GLY A 175 13.28 -0.63 -17.62
N VAL A 176 12.92 -0.44 -16.35
CA VAL A 176 13.13 0.80 -15.61
C VAL A 176 14.51 0.77 -14.95
N ASN A 177 15.34 1.78 -15.21
CA ASN A 177 16.64 1.90 -14.57
C ASN A 177 16.48 2.29 -13.10
N CYS A 178 16.76 1.34 -12.20
CA CYS A 178 16.79 1.54 -10.76
C CYS A 178 18.03 0.87 -10.16
N THR A 179 18.79 1.60 -9.35
CA THR A 179 20.00 1.11 -8.67
C THR A 179 19.76 1.07 -7.16
N LEU A 180 20.40 0.11 -6.49
CA LEU A 180 20.26 -0.12 -5.05
C LEU A 180 21.12 0.82 -4.18
N ASP A 181 21.92 1.69 -4.78
CA ASP A 181 22.95 2.43 -4.07
C ASP A 181 22.34 3.53 -3.19
N GLU A 182 22.76 3.55 -1.91
CA GLU A 182 22.41 4.51 -0.85
C GLU A 182 21.00 4.42 -0.22
N TRP A 183 20.53 3.21 0.06
CA TRP A 183 19.19 3.05 0.63
C TRP A 183 19.09 3.21 2.15
N GLU A 184 18.29 4.17 2.58
CA GLU A 184 17.99 4.47 3.98
C GLU A 184 16.57 4.01 4.32
N PHE A 185 16.45 3.14 5.35
CA PHE A 185 15.17 2.77 5.93
C PHE A 185 14.81 3.74 7.06
N ASN A 186 13.62 4.32 6.98
CA ASN A 186 13.11 5.24 7.97
C ASN A 186 11.75 4.77 8.50
N ILE A 187 11.46 5.09 9.77
CA ILE A 187 10.09 5.02 10.30
C ILE A 187 9.51 6.42 10.18
N ALA A 188 8.42 6.55 9.44
CA ALA A 188 7.80 7.86 9.24
C ALA A 188 7.09 8.32 10.51
N ASN A 189 7.18 9.61 10.79
CA ASN A 189 6.38 10.23 11.84
C ASN A 189 4.94 10.46 11.32
N VAL A 190 4.05 9.50 11.59
CA VAL A 190 2.65 9.49 11.12
C VAL A 190 1.66 9.53 12.29
N PRO A 191 0.43 10.04 12.07
CA PRO A 191 -0.61 10.05 13.10
C PRO A 191 -0.85 8.67 13.69
N GLN A 192 -0.95 8.58 15.02
CA GLN A 192 -1.10 7.30 15.71
C GLN A 192 -2.58 6.97 15.94
N GLN A 193 -2.92 5.68 15.93
CA GLN A 193 -4.28 5.25 16.23
C GLN A 193 -4.56 5.30 17.74
N PHE A 194 -5.82 5.57 18.08
CA PHE A 194 -6.33 5.44 19.44
C PHE A 194 -7.06 4.10 19.56
N GLY A 195 -6.41 3.10 20.16
CA GLY A 195 -6.96 1.73 20.31
C GLY A 195 -6.41 0.76 19.27
N ASN A 196 -7.05 -0.41 19.12
CA ASN A 196 -6.55 -1.51 18.30
C ASN A 196 -7.40 -1.82 17.07
N ASP A 197 -8.45 -1.05 16.79
CA ASP A 197 -9.49 -1.46 15.84
C ASP A 197 -9.45 -0.73 14.48
N ASP A 198 -8.56 0.27 14.31
CA ASP A 198 -8.58 1.17 13.15
C ASP A 198 -7.28 1.10 12.30
N PHE A 199 -6.36 0.16 12.56
CA PHE A 199 -5.02 0.12 11.92
C PHE A 199 -5.05 0.06 10.39
N ASP A 200 -6.08 -0.54 9.86
CA ASP A 200 -6.36 -0.76 8.45
C ASP A 200 -6.95 0.49 7.77
N VAL A 201 -7.79 1.24 8.49
CA VAL A 201 -8.24 2.57 8.09
C VAL A 201 -7.05 3.52 8.04
N PHE A 202 -6.15 3.45 9.03
CA PHE A 202 -4.91 4.23 9.02
C PHE A 202 -4.02 3.90 7.82
N ALA A 203 -3.92 2.63 7.41
CA ALA A 203 -3.19 2.25 6.20
C ALA A 203 -3.73 2.95 4.94
N CYS A 204 -5.06 3.04 4.79
CA CYS A 204 -5.69 3.81 3.71
C CYS A 204 -5.40 5.32 3.81
N LEU A 205 -5.57 5.90 5.00
CA LEU A 205 -5.33 7.33 5.23
C LEU A 205 -3.89 7.74 4.94
N TYR A 206 -2.93 6.89 5.27
CA TYR A 206 -1.52 7.14 5.00
C TYR A 206 -1.20 7.25 3.53
N MET A 207 -1.74 6.34 2.71
CA MET A 207 -1.57 6.39 1.25
C MET A 207 -2.11 7.72 0.71
N GLU A 208 -3.32 8.11 1.15
CA GLU A 208 -3.98 9.36 0.76
C GLU A 208 -3.21 10.63 1.20
N LEU A 209 -2.67 10.64 2.43
CA LEU A 209 -1.84 11.72 2.96
C LEU A 209 -0.54 11.90 2.18
N TRP A 210 0.05 10.79 1.73
CA TRP A 210 1.32 10.76 1.03
C TRP A 210 1.21 11.18 -0.44
N VAL A 211 0.16 10.73 -1.15
CA VAL A 211 -0.12 11.23 -2.51
C VAL A 211 -0.62 12.70 -2.50
N GLY A 212 -0.92 13.24 -1.32
CA GLY A 212 -1.28 14.64 -1.12
C GLY A 212 -2.74 14.95 -1.44
N HIS A 213 -3.63 13.97 -1.29
CA HIS A 213 -5.07 14.15 -1.46
C HIS A 213 -5.75 14.76 -0.23
N LEU A 214 -5.11 14.67 0.94
CA LEU A 214 -5.58 15.32 2.15
C LEU A 214 -4.92 16.70 2.37
N PRO A 215 -5.70 17.72 2.77
CA PRO A 215 -5.18 19.06 3.05
C PRO A 215 -4.04 19.06 4.09
N VAL A 216 -3.05 19.93 3.91
CA VAL A 216 -1.89 20.09 4.82
C VAL A 216 -2.32 20.42 6.26
N GLU A 217 -3.48 21.03 6.43
CA GLU A 217 -4.09 21.34 7.72
C GLU A 217 -4.36 20.07 8.56
N TYR A 218 -4.71 18.96 7.90
CA TYR A 218 -4.78 17.67 8.57
C TYR A 218 -3.40 17.21 9.01
N LYS A 219 -2.33 17.39 8.23
CA LYS A 219 -0.95 17.05 8.67
C LYS A 219 -0.57 17.78 9.97
N ASN A 220 -1.06 18.99 10.18
CA ASN A 220 -0.75 19.82 11.35
C ASN A 220 -1.70 19.64 12.55
N SER A 221 -2.92 19.12 12.36
CA SER A 221 -3.88 18.91 13.46
C SER A 221 -3.54 17.74 14.38
N TRP A 222 -2.65 16.82 13.97
CA TRP A 222 -2.28 15.63 14.74
C TRP A 222 -1.10 15.84 15.72
N HIS A 223 -0.46 17.01 15.70
CA HIS A 223 0.58 17.38 16.67
C HIS A 223 0.04 18.08 17.92
N LYS A 224 -1.30 18.20 18.04
CA LYS A 224 -1.99 18.79 19.19
C LYS A 224 -2.93 17.77 19.85
N GLN A 225 -2.41 16.64 20.31
CA GLN A 225 -3.05 15.80 21.34
C GLN A 225 -1.98 15.22 22.27
#